data_AF-A0A520AP45-F1
#
_entry.id   AF-A0A520AP45-F1
#
_cell.length_a   1.000
_cell.length_b   1.000
_cell.length_c   1.000
_cell.angle_alpha   90.00
_cell.angle_beta   90.00
_cell.angle_gamma   90.00
#
_symmetry.space_group_name_H-M   'P 1'
#
loop_
_entity.id
_entity.type
_entity.pdbx_description
1 polymer ?
#
loop_
_entity_poly.entity_id
_entity_poly.type
_entity_poly.pdbx_seq_one_letter_code
_entity_poly.pdbx_strand_id
1 'polypeptide(L)'
;ETIWVSITAIGGLAEVARALITPDSIKIQNKLKSEYLKKPFSYIYNFTNRQVNFNTLQAILTGNAMGDFLIDKSDVRLENGSWVVSGAKANLDYKLLFNTLLKVSETNLNDAKSGQALKVTYTDYQKLNESLFPGSLKINTLSGAKKINIDLQYVKIDGNVPVEFPFTVPKRYTLVNN
;
A
#
# COMPACT_ATOMS: atom_id res chain seq x y z
N GLU A 1 13.87 -0.79 6.76
CA GLU A 1 13.10 -0.94 5.50
C GLU A 1 12.51 0.40 5.11
N THR A 2 12.27 0.60 3.81
CA THR A 2 11.90 1.91 3.26
C THR A 2 11.00 1.72 2.04
N ILE A 3 9.92 2.50 1.94
CA ILE A 3 9.22 2.76 0.68
C ILE A 3 9.58 4.19 0.26
N TRP A 4 10.21 4.33 -0.90
CA TRP A 4 10.56 5.62 -1.48
C TRP A 4 9.82 5.77 -2.81
N VAL A 5 9.17 6.92 -2.98
CA VAL A 5 8.35 7.22 -4.16
C VAL A 5 8.78 8.57 -4.71
N SER A 6 9.15 8.61 -5.98
CA SER A 6 9.28 9.84 -6.75
C SER A 6 8.11 9.93 -7.73
N ILE A 7 7.40 11.06 -7.69
CA ILE A 7 6.25 11.32 -8.56
C ILE A 7 6.68 12.37 -9.57
N THR A 8 6.68 11.99 -10.85
CA THR A 8 7.04 12.86 -11.97
C THR A 8 5.82 13.19 -12.83
N ALA A 9 5.77 14.40 -13.37
CA ALA A 9 4.76 14.86 -14.32
C ALA A 9 5.40 15.19 -15.69
N ILE A 10 4.57 15.53 -16.67
CA ILE A 10 5.00 15.94 -18.02
C ILE A 10 5.89 14.86 -18.66
N GLY A 11 5.40 13.63 -18.71
CA GLY A 11 6.13 12.50 -19.31
C GLY A 11 7.45 12.15 -18.62
N GLY A 12 7.64 12.53 -17.34
CA GLY A 12 8.86 12.27 -16.59
C GLY A 12 9.82 13.44 -16.49
N LEU A 13 9.54 14.58 -17.13
CA LEU A 13 10.45 15.73 -17.18
C LEU A 13 10.56 16.50 -15.86
N ALA A 14 9.55 16.44 -14.99
CA ALA A 14 9.54 17.22 -13.74
C ALA A 14 9.11 16.37 -12.55
N GLU A 15 9.93 16.26 -11.51
CA GLU A 15 9.53 15.68 -10.23
C GLU A 15 8.65 16.68 -9.46
N VAL A 16 7.39 16.31 -9.22
CA VAL A 16 6.38 17.17 -8.57
C VAL A 16 6.19 16.83 -7.10
N ALA A 17 6.48 15.59 -6.71
CA ALA A 17 6.44 15.18 -5.31
C ALA A 17 7.40 14.02 -5.03
N ARG A 18 7.78 13.88 -3.76
CA ARG A 18 8.58 12.76 -3.26
C ARG A 18 8.03 12.30 -1.92
N ALA A 19 7.89 11.00 -1.74
CA ALA A 19 7.52 10.41 -0.46
C ALA A 19 8.63 9.47 0.03
N LEU A 20 8.86 9.49 1.33
CA LEU A 20 9.69 8.55 2.06
C LEU A 20 8.87 8.03 3.24
N ILE A 21 8.55 6.74 3.20
CA ILE A 21 7.75 6.07 4.20
C ILE A 21 8.63 5.01 4.85
N THR A 22 8.68 5.05 6.17
CA THR A 22 9.41 4.13 7.04
C THR A 22 8.45 3.58 8.10
N PRO A 23 8.82 2.53 8.84
CA PRO A 23 7.97 2.00 9.91
C PRO A 23 7.49 3.03 10.94
N ASP A 24 8.28 4.08 11.17
CA ASP A 24 8.02 5.12 12.17
C ASP A 24 7.43 6.41 11.58
N SER A 25 7.61 6.69 10.27
CA SER A 25 7.32 8.01 9.72
C SER A 25 6.84 8.01 8.27
N ILE A 26 6.05 9.04 7.93
CA ILE A 26 5.70 9.42 6.57
C ILE A 26 6.25 10.83 6.34
N LYS A 27 7.09 10.97 5.33
CA LYS A 27 7.67 12.24 4.89
C LYS A 27 7.27 12.49 3.44
N ILE A 28 6.68 13.64 3.15
CA ILE A 28 6.25 14.02 1.80
C ILE A 28 6.79 15.40 1.47
N GLN A 29 7.46 15.53 0.33
CA GLN A 29 7.82 16.81 -0.27
C GLN A 29 6.87 17.07 -1.44
N ASN A 30 6.11 18.17 -1.37
CA ASN A 30 5.36 18.70 -2.49
C ASN A 30 6.20 19.79 -3.15
N LYS A 31 6.81 19.47 -4.30
CA LYS A 31 7.76 20.37 -4.98
C LYS A 31 7.06 21.53 -5.68
N LEU A 32 5.81 21.34 -6.09
CA LEU A 32 4.98 22.39 -6.72
C LEU A 32 4.67 23.52 -5.76
N LYS A 33 4.40 23.18 -4.49
CA LYS A 33 4.08 24.18 -3.44
C LYS A 33 5.26 24.53 -2.55
N SER A 34 6.42 23.90 -2.75
CA SER A 34 7.55 23.98 -1.81
C SER A 34 7.10 23.68 -0.36
N GLU A 35 6.30 22.62 -0.20
CA GLU A 35 5.76 22.20 1.09
C GLU A 35 6.38 20.87 1.51
N TYR A 36 6.57 20.71 2.81
CA TYR A 36 7.09 19.50 3.41
C TYR A 36 6.17 19.02 4.53
N LEU A 37 5.81 17.74 4.50
CA LEU A 37 5.06 17.07 5.55
C LEU A 37 5.96 16.04 6.22
N LYS A 38 5.95 16.02 7.55
CA LYS A 38 6.58 14.99 8.39
C LYS A 38 5.60 14.57 9.46
N LYS A 39 5.17 13.32 9.42
CA LYS A 39 4.21 12.76 10.38
C LYS A 39 4.66 11.37 10.83
N PRO A 40 4.23 10.90 12.01
CA PRO A 40 4.37 9.48 12.36
C PRO A 40 3.63 8.61 11.33
N PHE A 41 4.01 7.33 11.21
CA PHE A 41 3.33 6.39 10.31
C PHE A 41 1.82 6.33 10.55
N SER A 42 1.38 6.49 11.79
CA SER A 42 -0.03 6.54 12.20
C SER A 42 -0.88 7.60 11.50
N TYR A 43 -0.26 8.57 10.80
CA TYR A 43 -0.98 9.51 9.94
C TYR A 43 -1.81 8.83 8.85
N ILE A 44 -1.42 7.62 8.40
CA ILE A 44 -2.17 6.86 7.41
C ILE A 44 -3.60 6.51 7.89
N TYR A 45 -3.82 6.44 9.21
CA TYR A 45 -5.13 6.09 9.80
C TYR A 45 -6.22 7.14 9.52
N ASN A 46 -5.84 8.31 9.00
CA ASN A 46 -6.80 9.27 8.46
C ASN A 46 -7.49 8.78 7.17
N PHE A 47 -6.96 7.72 6.56
CA PHE A 47 -7.35 7.19 5.26
C PHE A 47 -7.59 5.67 5.28
N THR A 48 -7.25 5.01 6.40
CA THR A 48 -7.35 3.55 6.59
C THR A 48 -7.49 3.20 8.08
N ASN A 49 -7.42 1.91 8.42
CA ASN A 49 -7.58 1.40 9.76
C ASN A 49 -6.27 1.34 10.58
N ARG A 50 -6.38 1.42 11.91
CA ARG A 50 -5.25 1.34 12.85
C ARG A 50 -4.49 0.01 12.84
N GLN A 51 -5.09 -1.06 12.31
CA GLN A 51 -4.42 -2.36 12.16
C GLN A 51 -3.51 -2.42 10.92
N VAL A 52 -3.56 -1.42 10.03
CA VAL A 52 -2.67 -1.31 8.87
C VAL A 52 -1.33 -0.76 9.33
N ASN A 53 -0.28 -1.57 9.31
CA ASN A 53 1.08 -1.15 9.65
C ASN A 53 1.95 -1.00 8.39
N PHE A 54 3.23 -0.70 8.57
CA PHE A 54 4.17 -0.55 7.46
C PHE A 54 4.31 -1.84 6.63
N ASN A 55 4.33 -3.01 7.29
CA ASN A 55 4.41 -4.31 6.62
C ASN A 55 3.13 -4.57 5.80
N THR A 56 1.96 -4.16 6.30
CA THR A 56 0.71 -4.18 5.53
C THR A 56 0.83 -3.34 4.26
N LEU A 57 1.34 -2.10 4.38
CA LEU A 57 1.52 -1.21 3.23
C LEU A 57 2.51 -1.80 2.21
N GLN A 58 3.65 -2.32 2.66
CA GLN A 58 4.60 -3.00 1.78
C GLN A 58 3.97 -4.21 1.09
N ALA A 59 3.30 -5.08 1.84
CA ALA A 59 2.65 -6.26 1.29
C ALA A 59 1.58 -5.89 0.25
N ILE A 60 0.82 -4.81 0.50
CA ILE A 60 -0.13 -4.27 -0.47
C ILE A 60 0.57 -3.83 -1.76
N LEU A 61 1.66 -3.06 -1.67
CA LEU A 61 2.35 -2.59 -2.88
C LEU A 61 3.00 -3.73 -3.66
N THR A 62 3.39 -4.83 -3.00
CA THR A 62 4.05 -5.97 -3.64
C THR A 62 3.12 -7.15 -3.95
N GLY A 63 1.82 -7.05 -3.68
CA GLY A 63 0.86 -8.15 -3.90
C GLY A 63 1.08 -9.38 -3.01
N ASN A 64 1.69 -9.21 -1.84
CA ASN A 64 1.92 -10.28 -0.89
C ASN A 64 0.76 -10.42 0.10
N ALA A 65 0.51 -11.66 0.54
CA ALA A 65 -0.36 -11.90 1.68
C ALA A 65 0.32 -11.41 2.96
N MET A 66 -0.46 -10.82 3.86
CA MET A 66 0.07 -10.25 5.10
C MET A 66 0.05 -11.32 6.19
N GLY A 67 1.21 -11.62 6.79
CA GLY A 67 1.33 -12.62 7.85
C GLY A 67 0.37 -12.38 9.03
N ASP A 68 0.13 -11.12 9.37
CA ASP A 68 -0.84 -10.71 10.40
C ASP A 68 -2.29 -11.17 10.14
N PHE A 69 -2.61 -11.58 8.91
CA PHE A 69 -3.92 -12.06 8.47
C PHE A 69 -3.89 -13.53 8.00
N LEU A 70 -2.75 -14.21 8.15
CA LEU A 70 -2.54 -15.63 7.87
C LEU A 70 -2.16 -16.36 9.15
N ILE A 71 -3.13 -16.53 10.03
CA ILE A 71 -2.91 -17.04 11.40
C ILE A 71 -3.80 -18.24 11.66
N ASP A 72 -3.51 -19.05 12.67
CA ASP A 72 -4.23 -20.30 12.95
C ASP A 72 -5.74 -20.13 13.15
N LYS A 73 -6.17 -18.94 13.59
CA LYS A 73 -7.59 -18.61 13.77
C LYS A 73 -8.29 -18.13 12.48
N SER A 74 -7.58 -18.01 11.37
CA SER A 74 -8.15 -17.64 10.08
C SER A 74 -8.97 -18.82 9.53
N ASP A 75 -10.14 -18.53 8.99
CA ASP A 75 -10.94 -19.49 8.24
C ASP A 75 -10.40 -19.57 6.80
N VAL A 76 -10.18 -20.80 6.32
CA VAL A 76 -9.63 -21.07 5.00
C VAL A 76 -10.62 -21.93 4.22
N ARG A 77 -11.07 -21.44 3.07
CA ARG A 77 -12.06 -22.11 2.22
C ARG A 77 -11.62 -22.13 0.78
N LEU A 78 -12.06 -23.16 0.05
CA LEU A 78 -12.00 -23.19 -1.40
C LEU A 78 -13.37 -22.77 -1.94
N GLU A 79 -13.46 -21.58 -2.52
CA GLU A 79 -14.69 -21.03 -3.09
C GLU A 79 -14.48 -20.84 -4.60
N ASN A 80 -15.30 -21.48 -5.44
CA ASN A 80 -15.23 -21.36 -6.91
C ASN A 80 -13.81 -21.59 -7.48
N GLY A 81 -13.08 -22.57 -6.94
CA GLY A 81 -11.71 -22.90 -7.38
C GLY A 81 -10.63 -21.91 -6.93
N SER A 82 -10.96 -20.94 -6.08
CA SER A 82 -10.03 -19.97 -5.50
C SER A 82 -9.95 -20.15 -3.99
N TRP A 83 -8.73 -20.07 -3.44
CA TRP A 83 -8.57 -20.09 -1.99
C TRP A 83 -8.98 -18.74 -1.40
N VAL A 84 -9.70 -18.80 -0.30
CA VAL A 84 -10.18 -17.65 0.45
C VAL A 84 -9.70 -17.80 1.89
N VAL A 85 -9.01 -16.78 2.39
CA VAL A 85 -8.61 -16.69 3.80
C VAL A 85 -9.34 -15.52 4.43
N SER A 86 -10.05 -15.74 5.52
CA SER A 86 -10.83 -14.71 6.19
C SER A 86 -10.78 -14.79 7.70
N GLY A 87 -11.12 -13.70 8.38
CA GLY A 87 -11.17 -13.64 9.83
C GLY A 87 -11.21 -12.22 10.35
N ALA A 88 -10.93 -12.04 11.64
CA ALA A 88 -10.94 -10.73 12.29
C ALA A 88 -9.71 -10.51 13.16
N LYS A 89 -9.19 -9.28 13.14
CA LYS A 89 -8.14 -8.76 14.03
C LYS A 89 -8.69 -7.53 14.75
N ALA A 90 -8.94 -7.66 16.06
CA ALA A 90 -9.69 -6.68 16.83
C ALA A 90 -11.05 -6.36 16.16
N ASN A 91 -11.23 -5.14 15.64
CA ASN A 91 -12.43 -4.70 14.95
C ASN A 91 -12.29 -4.66 13.41
N LEU A 92 -11.17 -5.15 12.87
CA LEU A 92 -10.93 -5.22 11.44
C LEU A 92 -11.18 -6.63 10.92
N ASP A 93 -12.23 -6.79 10.12
CA ASP A 93 -12.48 -7.99 9.35
C ASP A 93 -11.56 -7.99 8.12
N TYR A 94 -10.97 -9.14 7.80
CA TYR A 94 -10.15 -9.31 6.60
C TYR A 94 -10.66 -10.47 5.76
N LYS A 95 -10.55 -10.32 4.44
CA LYS A 95 -10.79 -11.37 3.44
C LYS A 95 -9.74 -11.25 2.33
N LEU A 96 -8.95 -12.30 2.13
CA LEU A 96 -7.96 -12.44 1.07
C LEU A 96 -8.46 -13.49 0.08
N LEU A 97 -8.48 -13.16 -1.21
CA LEU A 97 -8.73 -14.11 -2.29
C LEU A 97 -7.41 -14.40 -2.98
N PHE A 98 -7.20 -15.66 -3.33
CA PHE A 98 -6.02 -16.12 -4.05
C PHE A 98 -6.43 -16.64 -5.43
N ASN A 99 -5.65 -16.29 -6.45
CA ASN A 99 -5.81 -16.86 -7.78
C ASN A 99 -5.26 -18.30 -7.85
N THR A 100 -5.39 -18.91 -9.03
CA THR A 100 -4.90 -20.27 -9.31
C THR A 100 -3.39 -20.44 -9.19
N LEU A 101 -2.62 -19.35 -9.18
CA LEU A 101 -1.17 -19.33 -8.95
C LEU A 101 -0.81 -19.16 -7.46
N LEU A 102 -1.81 -19.23 -6.57
CA LEU A 102 -1.68 -18.97 -5.13
C LEU A 102 -1.11 -17.57 -4.81
N LYS A 103 -1.40 -16.58 -5.67
CA LYS A 103 -1.09 -15.17 -5.44
C LYS A 103 -2.37 -14.41 -5.06
N VAL A 104 -2.23 -13.40 -4.21
CA VAL A 104 -3.38 -12.62 -3.74
C VAL A 104 -3.99 -11.89 -4.94
N SER A 105 -5.25 -12.17 -5.27
CA SER A 105 -5.99 -11.44 -6.30
C SER A 105 -6.79 -10.28 -5.72
N GLU A 106 -7.24 -10.41 -4.46
CA GLU A 106 -8.01 -9.38 -3.79
C GLU A 106 -7.74 -9.40 -2.27
N THR A 107 -7.58 -8.20 -1.69
CA THR A 107 -7.54 -7.97 -0.25
C THR A 107 -8.70 -7.05 0.11
N ASN A 108 -9.58 -7.47 1.01
CA ASN A 108 -10.59 -6.62 1.64
C ASN A 108 -10.30 -6.52 3.12
N LEU A 109 -10.19 -5.30 3.63
CA LEU A 109 -10.17 -5.00 5.05
C LEU A 109 -11.36 -4.10 5.36
N ASN A 110 -12.20 -4.48 6.32
CA ASN A 110 -13.43 -3.78 6.64
C ASN A 110 -13.59 -3.61 8.15
N ASP A 111 -13.78 -2.37 8.59
CA ASP A 111 -14.14 -2.01 9.95
C ASP A 111 -15.47 -1.26 9.87
N ALA A 112 -16.55 -2.04 9.87
CA ALA A 112 -17.91 -1.53 9.74
C ALA A 112 -18.27 -0.55 10.87
N LYS A 113 -17.74 -0.78 12.08
CA LYS A 113 -18.03 0.07 13.25
C LYS A 113 -17.46 1.47 13.08
N SER A 114 -16.28 1.60 12.48
CA SER A 114 -15.66 2.90 12.22
C SER A 114 -15.97 3.47 10.83
N GLY A 115 -16.79 2.79 10.01
CA GLY A 115 -17.08 3.19 8.64
C GLY A 115 -15.83 3.23 7.76
N GLN A 116 -14.92 2.28 7.95
CA GLN A 116 -13.64 2.21 7.23
C GLN A 116 -13.56 0.95 6.38
N ALA A 117 -13.13 1.10 5.14
CA ALA A 117 -12.91 -0.02 4.23
C ALA A 117 -11.66 0.21 3.38
N LEU A 118 -10.97 -0.87 3.06
CA LEU A 118 -9.87 -0.93 2.11
C LEU A 118 -10.10 -2.14 1.21
N LYS A 119 -10.19 -1.90 -0.10
CA LYS A 119 -10.19 -2.96 -1.11
C LYS A 119 -9.00 -2.77 -2.02
N VAL A 120 -8.18 -3.82 -2.16
CA VAL A 120 -7.08 -3.88 -3.11
C VAL A 120 -7.30 -5.04 -4.07
N THR A 121 -7.19 -4.80 -5.37
CA THR A 121 -7.24 -5.85 -6.40
C THR A 121 -5.95 -5.87 -7.20
N TYR A 122 -5.46 -7.06 -7.54
CA TYR A 122 -4.21 -7.28 -8.27
C TYR A 122 -4.48 -8.01 -9.57
N THR A 123 -3.81 -7.59 -10.65
CA THR A 123 -3.89 -8.25 -11.96
C THR A 123 -2.50 -8.40 -12.59
N ASP A 124 -2.45 -9.17 -13.67
CA ASP A 124 -1.28 -9.24 -14.56
C ASP A 124 0.00 -9.69 -13.85
N TYR A 125 -0.11 -10.71 -12.98
CA TYR A 125 1.05 -11.28 -12.31
C TYR A 125 2.08 -11.77 -13.33
N GLN A 126 3.29 -11.25 -13.22
CA GLN A 126 4.41 -11.52 -14.12
C GLN A 126 5.61 -12.09 -13.35
N LYS A 127 6.45 -12.85 -14.05
CA LYS A 127 7.67 -13.42 -13.46
C LYS A 127 8.67 -12.31 -13.17
N LEU A 128 9.18 -12.27 -11.96
CA LEU A 128 10.27 -11.43 -11.48
C LEU A 128 11.28 -12.35 -10.81
N ASN A 129 12.39 -12.65 -11.50
CA ASN A 129 13.34 -13.70 -11.10
C ASN A 129 12.59 -15.02 -10.82
N GLU A 130 12.77 -15.64 -9.65
CA GLU A 130 12.08 -16.88 -9.25
C GLU A 130 10.74 -16.64 -8.52
N SER A 131 10.16 -15.45 -8.63
CA SER A 131 8.90 -15.08 -7.97
C SER A 131 7.90 -14.47 -8.96
N LEU A 132 6.64 -14.33 -8.54
CA LEU A 132 5.62 -13.57 -9.27
C LEU A 132 5.35 -12.25 -8.56
N PHE A 133 5.23 -11.19 -9.35
CA PHE A 133 4.95 -9.83 -8.92
C PHE A 133 3.74 -9.28 -9.70
N PRO A 134 2.81 -8.54 -9.08
CA PRO A 134 1.63 -8.00 -9.78
C PRO A 134 2.04 -6.96 -10.83
N GLY A 135 1.49 -7.04 -12.04
CA GLY A 135 1.69 -6.01 -13.07
C GLY A 135 0.86 -4.76 -12.80
N SER A 136 -0.31 -4.91 -12.18
CA SER A 136 -1.16 -3.79 -11.80
C SER A 136 -1.82 -4.02 -10.44
N LEU A 137 -2.12 -2.93 -9.73
CA LEU A 137 -3.00 -2.96 -8.56
C LEU A 137 -3.91 -1.74 -8.47
N LYS A 138 -5.11 -1.94 -7.93
CA LYS A 138 -6.07 -0.86 -7.64
C LYS A 138 -6.37 -0.84 -6.15
N ILE A 139 -6.23 0.32 -5.52
CA ILE A 139 -6.54 0.56 -4.11
C ILE A 139 -7.75 1.45 -4.03
N ASN A 140 -8.78 1.02 -3.31
CA ASN A 140 -9.97 1.79 -3.01
C ASN A 140 -10.10 1.87 -1.49
N THR A 141 -10.10 3.08 -0.94
CA THR A 141 -10.27 3.30 0.49
C THR A 141 -11.50 4.15 0.78
N LEU A 142 -12.14 3.85 1.91
CA LEU A 142 -13.19 4.63 2.52
C LEU A 142 -12.82 4.84 3.99
N SER A 143 -12.83 6.08 4.46
CA SER A 143 -12.70 6.41 5.89
C SER A 143 -13.60 7.60 6.20
N GLY A 144 -14.78 7.32 6.75
CA GLY A 144 -15.85 8.31 6.88
C GLY A 144 -16.26 8.86 5.50
N ALA A 145 -16.15 10.18 5.31
CA ALA A 145 -16.45 10.83 4.02
C ALA A 145 -15.28 10.78 3.02
N LYS A 146 -14.07 10.38 3.45
CA LYS A 146 -12.88 10.39 2.58
C LYS A 146 -12.85 9.12 1.74
N LYS A 147 -12.77 9.30 0.42
CA LYS A 147 -12.59 8.22 -0.55
C LYS A 147 -11.30 8.44 -1.32
N ILE A 148 -10.47 7.41 -1.41
CA ILE A 148 -9.22 7.43 -2.20
C ILE A 148 -9.25 6.27 -3.17
N ASN A 149 -9.00 6.56 -4.45
CA ASN A 149 -8.84 5.56 -5.48
C ASN A 149 -7.45 5.73 -6.10
N ILE A 150 -6.66 4.67 -6.11
CA ILE A 150 -5.32 4.63 -6.71
C ILE A 150 -5.33 3.50 -7.72
N ASP A 151 -4.88 3.79 -8.94
CA ASP A 151 -4.61 2.81 -9.99
C ASP A 151 -3.10 2.86 -10.27
N LEU A 152 -2.40 1.75 -10.06
CA LEU A 152 -0.96 1.64 -10.25
C LEU A 152 -0.67 0.53 -11.26
N GLN A 153 0.13 0.87 -12.27
CA GLN A 153 0.63 -0.06 -13.27
C GLN A 153 2.17 -0.05 -13.22
N TYR A 154 2.76 -1.23 -13.12
CA TYR A 154 4.20 -1.41 -13.11
C TYR A 154 4.71 -1.62 -14.54
N VAL A 155 5.45 -0.64 -15.06
CA VAL A 155 6.04 -0.70 -16.41
C VAL A 155 7.36 -1.47 -16.42
N LYS A 156 8.18 -1.29 -15.37
CA LYS A 156 9.45 -1.99 -15.18
C LYS A 156 9.58 -2.38 -13.71
N ILE A 157 10.01 -3.62 -13.46
CA ILE A 157 10.21 -4.15 -12.11
C ILE A 157 11.59 -4.80 -12.08
N ASP A 158 12.44 -4.36 -11.15
CA ASP A 158 13.75 -4.94 -10.88
C ASP A 158 13.77 -5.43 -9.43
N GLY A 159 14.28 -6.64 -9.19
CA GLY A 159 14.37 -7.25 -7.86
C GLY A 159 15.82 -7.44 -7.43
N ASN A 160 16.07 -7.33 -6.11
CA ASN A 160 17.40 -7.54 -5.50
C ASN A 160 18.51 -6.63 -6.07
N VAL A 161 18.16 -5.41 -6.46
CA VAL A 161 19.12 -4.39 -6.92
C VAL A 161 19.50 -3.46 -5.77
N PRO A 162 20.75 -2.96 -5.72
CA PRO A 162 21.14 -1.94 -4.76
C PRO A 162 20.35 -0.65 -5.04
N VAL A 163 19.82 -0.04 -3.99
CA VAL A 163 19.01 1.18 -4.09
C VAL A 163 19.46 2.21 -3.06
N GLU A 164 19.34 3.48 -3.44
CA GLU A 164 19.51 4.62 -2.54
C GLU A 164 18.17 5.33 -2.37
N PHE A 165 17.99 5.97 -1.21
CA PHE A 165 16.75 6.68 -0.87
C PHE A 165 17.00 8.17 -0.61
N PRO A 166 17.50 8.94 -1.61
CA PRO A 166 17.84 10.34 -1.41
C PRO A 166 16.60 11.14 -0.99
N PHE A 167 16.70 11.83 0.14
CA PHE A 167 15.61 12.64 0.67
C PHE A 167 16.15 13.84 1.46
N THR A 168 16.43 14.92 0.74
CA THR A 168 16.88 16.20 1.32
C THR A 168 15.78 17.23 1.14
N VAL A 169 15.39 17.92 2.23
CA VAL A 169 14.38 18.99 2.19
C VAL A 169 15.11 20.32 1.99
N PRO A 170 14.88 21.05 0.89
CA PRO A 170 15.50 22.36 0.69
C PRO A 170 15.02 23.39 1.72
N LYS A 171 15.89 24.31 2.14
CA LYS A 171 15.58 25.34 3.15
C LYS A 171 14.36 26.21 2.83
N ARG A 172 14.02 26.37 1.55
CA ARG A 172 12.86 27.15 1.08
C ARG A 172 11.51 26.46 1.31
N TYR A 173 11.50 25.21 1.79
CA TYR A 173 10.27 24.46 1.97
C TYR A 173 9.60 24.80 3.29
N THR A 174 8.29 24.97 3.25
CA THR A 174 7.47 25.23 4.44
C THR A 174 6.97 23.93 5.05
N LEU A 175 7.17 23.75 6.35
CA LEU A 175 6.62 22.60 7.08
C LEU A 175 5.09 22.74 7.23
N VAL A 176 4.35 21.74 6.78
CA VAL A 176 2.89 21.65 6.92
C VAL A 176 2.56 20.91 8.22
N ASN A 177 1.85 21.58 9.13
CA ASN A 177 1.53 21.05 10.46
C ASN A 177 0.16 20.37 10.57
N ASN A 178 -0.72 20.50 9.57
CA ASN A 178 -2.10 19.97 9.59
C ASN A 178 -2.19 18.47 9.85
#